data_AF-A0A7R9CFH5-F1
#
_entry.id   AF-A0A7R9CFH5-F1
#
_cell.length_a   1.000
_cell.length_b   1.000
_cell.length_c   1.000
_cell.angle_alpha   90.00
_cell.angle_beta   90.00
_cell.angle_gamma   90.00
#
_symmetry.space_group_name_H-M   'P 1'
#
loop_
_entity.id
_entity.type
_entity.pdbx_description
1 polymer ?
#
loop_
_entity_poly.entity_id
_entity_poly.type
_entity_poly.pdbx_seq_one_letter_code
_entity_poly.pdbx_strand_id
1 'polypeptide(L)'
;MSRAGWTLRVLLLVCDSGAALRDHKSSGRVHRRCATGVELVDWLLAASSSVHSRQQAVGMWQALIEEGVLTHVSGEHAFRDKSLLYRFRQDAEEGGTGTLPSSEDILKAEDQLNASIVALVQRGPDAIMRMILRKP
;
A
#
# COMPACT_ATOMS: atom_id res chain seq x y z
N MET A 1 -12.52 -3.68 0.99
CA MET A 1 -11.16 -3.18 0.62
C MET A 1 -10.12 -4.28 0.52
N SER A 2 -10.37 -5.47 1.09
CA SER A 2 -9.46 -6.62 1.07
C SER A 2 -8.99 -7.04 -0.33
N ARG A 3 -9.87 -7.02 -1.34
CA ARG A 3 -9.49 -7.33 -2.73
C ARG A 3 -8.49 -6.32 -3.30
N ALA A 4 -8.78 -5.02 -3.19
CA ALA A 4 -7.88 -3.98 -3.66
C ALA A 4 -6.51 -4.07 -2.97
N GLY A 5 -6.49 -4.29 -1.65
CA GLY A 5 -5.22 -4.47 -0.94
C GLY A 5 -4.44 -5.71 -1.36
N TRP A 6 -5.12 -6.84 -1.62
CA TRP A 6 -4.46 -8.03 -2.16
C TRP A 6 -3.86 -7.76 -3.54
N THR A 7 -4.64 -7.15 -4.45
CA THR A 7 -4.17 -6.78 -5.79
C THR A 7 -2.94 -5.90 -5.74
N LEU A 8 -2.98 -4.81 -4.94
CA LEU A 8 -1.83 -3.91 -4.82
C LEU A 8 -0.62 -4.62 -4.22
N ARG A 9 -0.81 -5.43 -3.17
CA ARG A 9 0.27 -6.19 -2.52
C ARG A 9 0.97 -7.12 -3.51
N VAL A 10 0.20 -7.92 -4.26
CA VAL A 10 0.75 -8.88 -5.23
C VAL A 10 1.62 -8.15 -6.25
N LEU A 11 1.10 -7.07 -6.83
CA LEU A 11 1.82 -6.33 -7.87
C LEU A 11 3.04 -5.56 -7.31
N LEU A 12 2.96 -5.05 -6.09
CA LEU A 12 4.09 -4.40 -5.40
C LEU A 12 5.23 -5.39 -5.08
N LEU A 13 4.91 -6.66 -4.82
CA LEU A 13 5.91 -7.71 -4.56
C LEU A 13 6.68 -8.12 -5.82
N VAL A 14 6.06 -8.00 -7.00
CA VAL A 14 6.64 -8.44 -8.28
C VAL A 14 7.08 -7.29 -9.18
N CYS A 15 6.97 -6.04 -8.71
CA CYS A 15 7.28 -4.87 -9.52
C CYS A 15 8.76 -4.84 -9.94
N ASP A 16 9.00 -4.79 -11.26
CA ASP A 16 10.33 -4.91 -11.89
C ASP A 16 11.32 -3.79 -11.54
N SER A 17 10.85 -2.66 -11.00
CA SER A 17 11.71 -1.53 -10.58
C SER A 17 12.44 -1.78 -9.24
N GLY A 18 12.56 -3.04 -8.85
CA GLY A 18 12.91 -3.48 -7.50
C GLY A 18 11.63 -3.50 -6.65
N ALA A 19 11.20 -4.70 -6.25
CA ALA A 19 10.00 -4.92 -5.44
C ALA A 19 9.85 -3.81 -4.40
N ALA A 20 8.80 -3.00 -4.47
CA ALA A 20 8.66 -1.87 -3.55
C ALA A 20 8.56 -2.37 -2.10
N LEU A 21 8.02 -3.58 -1.91
CA LEU A 21 7.98 -4.28 -0.65
C LEU A 21 9.28 -5.08 -0.43
N ARG A 22 10.18 -4.53 0.39
CA ARG A 22 11.51 -5.10 0.70
C ARG A 22 11.75 -5.28 2.19
N ASP A 23 12.80 -6.03 2.51
CA ASP A 23 13.28 -6.18 3.87
C ASP A 23 14.15 -4.97 4.25
N HIS A 24 13.71 -4.19 5.24
CA HIS A 24 14.43 -3.05 5.78
C HIS A 24 15.03 -3.41 7.14
N LYS A 25 16.36 -3.27 7.28
CA LYS A 25 17.02 -3.43 8.58
C LYS A 25 17.19 -2.05 9.24
N SER A 26 16.61 -1.86 10.41
CA SER A 26 16.75 -0.62 11.18
C SER A 26 17.00 -0.93 12.66
N SER A 27 18.03 -0.33 13.24
CA SER A 27 18.36 -0.44 14.68
C SER A 27 18.31 -1.86 15.26
N GLY A 28 18.85 -2.84 14.54
CA GLY A 28 18.89 -4.25 14.96
C GLY A 28 17.59 -5.04 14.74
N ARG A 29 16.51 -4.41 14.25
CA ARG A 29 15.25 -5.06 13.88
C ARG A 29 15.14 -5.17 12.36
N VAL A 30 14.66 -6.32 11.88
CA VAL A 30 14.38 -6.55 10.46
C VAL A 30 12.89 -6.35 10.22
N HIS A 31 12.56 -5.32 9.45
CA HIS A 31 11.22 -5.05 8.96
C HIS A 31 11.05 -5.66 7.57
N ARG A 32 10.54 -6.89 7.52
CA ARG A 32 10.29 -7.57 6.25
C ARG A 32 9.14 -6.95 5.44
N ARG A 33 9.24 -7.00 4.11
CA ARG A 33 8.19 -6.58 3.15
C ARG A 33 7.52 -5.26 3.49
N CYS A 34 8.34 -4.25 3.70
CA CYS A 34 7.89 -2.88 3.91
C CYS A 34 8.22 -2.04 2.67
N ALA A 35 7.46 -0.98 2.49
CA ALA A 35 7.73 0.05 1.50
C ALA A 35 7.63 1.42 2.17
N THR A 36 8.38 2.39 1.69
CA THR A 36 8.21 3.77 2.15
C THR A 36 6.94 4.40 1.57
N GLY A 37 6.38 5.38 2.27
CA GLY A 37 5.23 6.14 1.76
C GLY A 37 5.49 6.79 0.40
N VAL A 38 6.72 7.26 0.15
CA VAL A 38 7.13 7.81 -1.14
C VAL A 38 7.08 6.76 -2.24
N GLU A 39 7.69 5.59 -2.02
CA GLU A 39 7.67 4.48 -2.99
C GLU A 39 6.25 4.02 -3.32
N LEU A 40 5.38 3.95 -2.30
CA LEU A 40 3.97 3.57 -2.48
C LEU A 40 3.20 4.59 -3.32
N VAL A 41 3.46 5.89 -3.14
CA VAL A 41 2.84 6.95 -3.96
C VAL A 41 3.36 6.91 -5.39
N ASP A 42 4.68 6.79 -5.56
CA ASP A 42 5.31 6.70 -6.88
C ASP A 42 4.77 5.50 -7.67
N TRP A 43 4.62 4.36 -6.99
CA TRP A 43 4.05 3.16 -7.59
C TRP A 43 2.60 3.36 -8.04
N LEU A 44 1.74 4.00 -7.23
CA LEU A 44 0.34 4.25 -7.65
C LEU A 44 0.25 5.17 -8.87
N LEU A 45 1.11 6.20 -8.93
CA LEU A 45 1.17 7.13 -10.05
C LEU A 45 1.66 6.45 -11.33
N ALA A 46 2.60 5.50 -11.20
CA ALA A 46 3.08 4.71 -12.33
C ALA A 46 2.07 3.63 -12.78
N ALA A 47 1.32 3.06 -11.84
CA ALA A 47 0.40 1.95 -12.09
C ALA A 47 -0.87 2.36 -12.86
N SER A 48 -1.29 3.63 -12.79
CA SER A 48 -2.46 4.11 -13.54
C SER A 48 -2.47 5.61 -13.78
N SER A 49 -2.84 5.99 -15.00
CA SER A 49 -3.09 7.38 -15.39
C SER A 49 -4.30 8.03 -14.71
N SER A 50 -5.17 7.25 -14.05
CA SER A 50 -6.33 7.75 -13.30
C SER A 50 -5.95 8.44 -11.97
N VAL A 51 -4.69 8.30 -11.53
CA VAL A 51 -4.16 8.96 -10.35
C VAL A 51 -3.39 10.20 -10.79
N HIS A 52 -4.00 11.37 -10.60
CA HIS A 52 -3.52 12.63 -11.17
C HIS A 52 -2.62 13.44 -10.23
N SER A 53 -2.52 13.04 -8.95
CA SER A 53 -1.71 13.75 -7.97
C SER A 53 -1.23 12.85 -6.83
N ARG A 54 -0.10 13.23 -6.22
CA ARG A 54 0.40 12.60 -4.99
C ARG A 54 -0.61 12.68 -3.84
N GLN A 55 -1.36 13.77 -3.74
CA GLN A 55 -2.38 13.95 -2.70
C GLN A 55 -3.55 12.97 -2.86
N GLN A 56 -3.97 12.71 -4.10
CA GLN A 56 -4.98 11.68 -4.38
C GLN A 56 -4.46 10.29 -3.97
N ALA A 57 -3.21 9.95 -4.33
CA ALA A 57 -2.58 8.70 -3.93
C ALA A 57 -2.48 8.57 -2.40
N VAL A 58 -2.14 9.64 -1.69
CA VAL A 58 -2.15 9.68 -0.21
C VAL A 58 -3.52 9.32 0.34
N GLY A 59 -4.60 9.84 -0.25
CA GLY A 59 -5.97 9.48 0.16
C GLY A 59 -6.31 8.02 -0.10
N MET A 60 -5.91 7.49 -1.26
CA MET A 60 -6.10 6.07 -1.61
C MET A 60 -5.40 5.15 -0.59
N TRP A 61 -4.15 5.45 -0.24
CA TRP A 61 -3.42 4.70 0.77
C TRP A 61 -3.99 4.87 2.18
N GLN A 62 -4.44 6.09 2.52
CA GLN A 62 -5.11 6.35 3.80
C GLN A 62 -6.39 5.51 3.94
N ALA A 63 -7.17 5.33 2.87
CA ALA A 63 -8.34 4.47 2.87
C ALA A 63 -7.99 3.00 3.15
N LEU A 64 -6.82 2.52 2.72
CA LEU A 64 -6.32 1.17 3.05
C LEU A 64 -5.84 1.05 4.50
N ILE A 65 -5.29 2.12 5.09
CA ILE A 65 -4.92 2.15 6.51
C ILE A 65 -6.15 2.05 7.41
N GLU A 66 -7.19 2.82 7.11
CA GLU A 66 -8.40 2.86 7.95
C GLU A 66 -9.18 1.54 7.95
N GLU A 67 -9.01 0.75 6.90
CA GLU A 67 -9.58 -0.59 6.77
C GLU A 67 -8.67 -1.68 7.35
N GLY A 68 -7.52 -1.30 7.91
CA GLY A 68 -6.56 -2.21 8.51
C GLY A 68 -5.86 -3.13 7.50
N VAL A 69 -5.85 -2.78 6.21
CA VAL A 69 -5.20 -3.57 5.16
C VAL A 69 -3.71 -3.22 5.05
N LEU A 70 -3.40 -1.94 5.22
CA LEU A 70 -2.04 -1.40 5.34
C LEU A 70 -1.87 -0.81 6.74
N THR A 71 -0.68 -0.85 7.30
CA THR A 71 -0.40 -0.20 8.59
C THR A 71 1.01 0.35 8.60
N HIS A 72 1.22 1.48 9.27
CA HIS A 72 2.56 1.98 9.56
C HIS A 72 3.30 0.97 10.45
N VAL A 73 4.62 0.78 10.29
CA VAL A 73 5.35 -0.24 11.07
C VAL A 73 5.31 -0.02 12.60
N SER A 74 5.06 1.20 13.08
CA SER A 74 4.80 1.47 14.51
C SER A 74 3.32 1.42 14.91
N GLY A 75 2.39 1.36 13.95
CA GLY A 75 0.95 1.37 14.19
C GLY A 75 0.33 2.75 14.46
N GLU A 76 1.12 3.81 14.60
CA GLU A 76 0.65 5.07 15.19
C GLU A 76 0.33 6.17 14.16
N HIS A 77 0.68 5.98 12.89
CA HIS A 77 0.64 7.05 11.90
C HIS A 77 -0.38 6.80 10.79
N ALA A 78 -1.16 7.83 10.49
CA ALA A 78 -1.85 7.96 9.22
C ALA A 78 -0.85 7.93 8.03
N PHE A 79 -1.36 7.70 6.82
CA PHE A 79 -0.52 7.62 5.65
C PHE A 79 0.12 8.98 5.34
N ARG A 80 1.43 8.97 5.05
CA ARG A 80 2.18 10.15 4.64
C ARG A 80 3.13 9.76 3.51
N ASP A 81 3.14 10.61 2.49
CA ASP A 81 4.11 10.60 1.39
C ASP A 81 5.48 11.10 1.89
N LYS A 82 6.13 10.26 2.70
CA LYS A 82 7.44 10.50 3.35
C LYS A 82 8.19 9.16 3.47
N SER A 83 9.45 9.22 3.87
CA SER A 83 10.30 8.05 4.15
C SER A 83 9.91 7.32 5.44
N LEU A 84 8.62 7.04 5.62
CA LEU A 84 8.05 6.23 6.69
C LEU A 84 7.68 4.85 6.14
N LEU A 85 7.95 3.80 6.92
CA LEU A 85 7.72 2.42 6.47
C LEU A 85 6.28 1.99 6.76
N TYR A 86 5.66 1.41 5.75
CA TYR A 86 4.34 0.80 5.81
C TYR A 86 4.43 -0.69 5.44
N ARG A 87 3.52 -1.49 5.99
CA ARG A 87 3.44 -2.93 5.74
C ARG A 87 1.99 -3.36 5.55
N PHE A 88 1.75 -4.28 4.64
CA PHE A 88 0.45 -4.94 4.51
C PHE A 88 0.19 -5.87 5.70
N ARG A 89 -1.05 -5.90 6.18
CA ARG A 89 -1.44 -6.73 7.33
C ARG A 89 -1.08 -8.20 7.13
N GLN A 90 -1.27 -8.73 5.92
CA GLN A 90 -0.89 -10.11 5.57
C GLN A 90 0.59 -10.38 5.86
N ASP A 91 1.49 -9.48 5.47
CA ASP A 91 2.93 -9.64 5.73
C ASP A 91 3.30 -9.42 7.20
N ALA A 92 2.47 -8.70 7.96
CA ALA A 92 2.65 -8.55 9.41
C ALA A 92 2.28 -9.85 10.15
N GLU A 93 1.15 -10.46 9.80
CA GLU A 93 0.66 -11.71 10.40
C GLU A 93 1.55 -12.91 10.05
N GLU A 94 2.05 -12.97 8.81
CA GLU A 94 2.95 -14.03 8.34
C GLU A 94 4.43 -13.78 8.69
N GLY A 95 4.76 -12.75 9.49
CA GLY A 95 6.15 -12.43 9.85
C GLY A 95 7.06 -12.14 8.64
N GLY A 96 6.47 -11.75 7.51
CA GLY A 96 7.14 -11.53 6.23
C GLY A 96 7.65 -12.80 5.54
N THR A 97 7.22 -13.99 5.96
CA THR A 97 7.59 -15.27 5.31
C THR A 97 6.52 -15.78 4.35
N GLY A 98 5.49 -14.98 4.05
CA GLY A 98 4.42 -15.35 3.12
C GLY A 98 4.96 -15.86 1.79
N THR A 99 4.26 -16.77 1.12
CA THR A 99 4.70 -17.23 -0.19
C THR A 99 4.74 -16.06 -1.19
N LEU A 100 5.72 -16.05 -2.09
CA LEU A 100 5.70 -15.14 -3.23
C LEU A 100 4.46 -15.44 -4.09
N PRO A 101 3.86 -14.43 -4.74
CA PRO A 101 2.72 -14.66 -5.62
C PRO A 101 3.08 -15.61 -6.75
N SER A 102 2.18 -16.54 -7.08
CA SER A 102 2.34 -17.39 -8.27
C SER A 102 2.04 -16.61 -9.55
N SER A 103 2.45 -17.12 -10.71
CA SER A 103 2.11 -16.49 -12.00
C SER A 103 0.61 -16.32 -12.19
N GLU A 104 -0.21 -17.24 -11.69
CA GLU A 104 -1.67 -17.14 -11.73
C GLU A 104 -2.19 -16.00 -10.86
N ASP A 105 -1.60 -15.80 -9.68
CA ASP A 105 -1.94 -14.68 -8.79
C ASP A 105 -1.60 -13.34 -9.42
N ILE A 106 -0.45 -13.25 -10.11
CA ILE A 106 -0.02 -12.04 -10.80
C ILE A 106 -1.01 -11.68 -11.91
N LEU A 107 -1.35 -12.62 -12.79
CA LEU A 107 -2.33 -12.39 -13.87
C LEU A 107 -3.69 -11.96 -13.32
N LYS A 108 -4.16 -12.57 -12.24
CA LYS A 108 -5.41 -12.17 -11.57
C LYS A 108 -5.32 -10.77 -10.96
N ALA A 109 -4.16 -10.40 -10.41
CA ALA A 109 -3.97 -9.08 -9.84
C ALA A 109 -3.91 -8.01 -10.93
N GLU A 110 -3.25 -8.27 -12.06
CA GLU A 110 -3.21 -7.38 -13.23
C GLU A 110 -4.61 -7.12 -13.79
N ASP A 111 -5.43 -8.16 -13.97
CA ASP A 111 -6.82 -8.04 -14.42
C ASP A 111 -7.68 -7.19 -13.46
N GLN A 112 -7.44 -7.34 -12.15
CA GLN A 112 -8.19 -6.63 -11.10
C GLN A 112 -7.65 -5.23 -10.80
N LEU A 113 -6.50 -4.83 -11.35
CA LEU A 113 -5.80 -3.61 -10.97
C LEU A 113 -6.65 -2.37 -11.19
N ASN A 114 -7.24 -2.24 -12.39
CA ASN A 114 -8.02 -1.05 -12.74
C ASN A 114 -9.24 -0.89 -11.82
N ALA A 115 -10.01 -1.97 -11.62
CA ALA A 115 -11.15 -1.96 -10.71
C ALA A 115 -10.76 -1.62 -9.27
N SER A 116 -9.58 -2.09 -8.82
CA SER A 116 -9.04 -1.77 -7.50
C SER A 116 -8.67 -0.30 -7.38
N ILE A 117 -8.03 0.28 -8.39
CA ILE A 117 -7.67 1.70 -8.44
C ILE A 117 -8.91 2.58 -8.44
N VAL A 118 -9.91 2.28 -9.28
CA VAL A 118 -11.17 3.03 -9.31
C VAL A 118 -11.85 3.02 -7.93
N ALA A 119 -11.92 1.86 -7.27
CA ALA A 119 -12.50 1.77 -5.93
C ALA A 119 -11.74 2.62 -4.90
N LEU A 120 -10.41 2.68 -5.00
CA LEU A 120 -9.57 3.49 -4.11
C LEU A 120 -9.74 4.99 -4.37
N VAL A 121 -9.82 5.40 -5.64
CA VAL A 121 -10.04 6.81 -6.02
C VAL A 121 -11.34 7.35 -5.43
N GLN A 122 -12.41 6.54 -5.44
CA GLN A 122 -13.70 6.95 -4.87
C GLN A 122 -13.68 7.03 -3.34
N ARG A 123 -12.85 6.24 -2.66
CA ARG A 123 -12.77 6.20 -1.18
C ARG A 123 -11.74 7.17 -0.61
N GLY A 124 -10.75 7.57 -1.40
CA GLY A 124 -9.64 8.41 -0.95
C GLY A 124 -10.07 9.76 -0.34
N PRO A 125 -10.96 10.54 -0.99
CA PRO A 125 -11.41 11.83 -0.46
C PRO A 125 -12.06 11.73 0.92
N ASP A 126 -12.92 10.73 1.12
CA ASP A 126 -13.61 10.51 2.40
C ASP A 126 -12.63 10.09 3.51
N ALA A 127 -11.66 9.24 3.20
CA ALA A 127 -10.60 8.88 4.15
C ALA A 127 -9.75 10.10 4.57
N ILE A 128 -9.41 10.98 3.62
CA ILE A 128 -8.69 12.23 3.92
C ILE A 128 -9.53 13.16 4.81
N MET A 129 -10.82 13.33 4.50
CA MET A 129 -11.72 14.15 5.31
C MET A 129 -11.76 13.65 6.76
N ARG A 130 -11.96 12.34 6.95
CA ARG A 130 -11.97 11.72 8.28
C ARG A 130 -10.63 11.86 9.00
N MET A 131 -9.51 11.72 8.29
CA MET A 131 -8.18 11.92 8.85
C MET A 131 -7.95 13.37 9.32
N ILE A 132 -8.41 14.37 8.56
CA ILE A 132 -8.26 15.79 8.91
C ILE A 132 -9.12 16.13 10.13
N LEU A 133 -10.38 15.69 10.15
CA LEU A 133 -11.32 15.96 11.24
C LEU A 133 -10.96 15.29 12.57
N ARG A 134 -10.09 14.27 12.56
CA ARG A 134 -9.60 13.58 13.77
C ARG A 134 -8.43 14.28 14.45
N LYS A 135 -7.88 15.37 13.89
CA LYS A 135 -6.82 16.14 14.55
C LYS A 135 -7.44 17.02 15.66
N PRO A 136 -6.98 16.91 16.92
CA PRO A 136 -7.45 17.75 18.01
C PRO A 136 -7.04 19.21 17.85
#